data_AF-A0A936HQJ8-F1
#
_entry.id   AF-A0A936HQJ8-F1
#
_cell.length_a   1.000
_cell.length_b   1.000
_cell.length_c   1.000
_cell.angle_alpha   90.00
_cell.angle_beta   90.00
_cell.angle_gamma   90.00
#
_symmetry.space_group_name_H-M   'P 1'
#
loop_
_entity.id
_entity.type
_entity.pdbx_description
1 polymer ?
#
loop_
_entity_poly.entity_id
_entity_poly.type
_entity_poly.pdbx_seq_one_letter_code
_entity_poly.pdbx_strand_id
1 'polypeptide(L)'
;MDKYEQRAVIGGGLLMAIFFVAVVIAATGFGVTVPTCIVDVKPFKHGQLIKLSDRHYELHAVAKMWSFDPPEVTIPPGSRLDIFLTSPDVAHGFNIEKTNINLMAIPGQVTYASLTFDQNEWGNFRLFCHEYCGMNHHAMQGWIKVWPAAALGTTNQPIQQPAAAAAPAAQPADTASKQPNGGTH
;
A
#
# COMPACT_ATOMS: atom_id res chain seq x y z
N MET A 1 3.72 48.65 -0.10
CA MET A 1 4.29 47.50 -0.80
C MET A 1 5.25 48.03 -1.85
N ASP A 2 6.53 47.70 -1.74
CA ASP A 2 7.52 48.15 -2.72
C ASP A 2 7.43 47.33 -4.03
N LYS A 3 8.10 47.79 -5.09
CA LYS A 3 8.07 47.14 -6.41
C LYS A 3 8.69 45.73 -6.42
N TYR A 4 9.56 45.40 -5.47
CA TYR A 4 10.18 44.08 -5.37
C TYR A 4 9.27 43.11 -4.59
N GLU A 5 8.66 43.58 -3.51
CA GLU A 5 7.64 42.88 -2.72
C GLU A 5 6.42 42.56 -3.58
N GLN A 6 5.90 43.52 -4.36
CA GLN A 6 4.79 43.28 -5.29
C GLN A 6 5.15 42.23 -6.36
N ARG A 7 6.38 42.26 -6.90
CA ARG A 7 6.84 41.25 -7.88
C ARG A 7 7.02 39.88 -7.25
N ALA A 8 7.48 39.80 -6.00
CA ALA A 8 7.61 38.55 -5.27
C ALA A 8 6.23 37.92 -5.01
N VAL A 9 5.25 38.72 -4.58
CA VAL A 9 3.87 38.26 -4.35
C VAL A 9 3.23 37.79 -5.66
N ILE A 10 3.35 38.57 -6.75
CA ILE A 10 2.82 38.17 -8.06
C ILE A 10 3.52 36.91 -8.58
N GLY A 11 4.84 36.82 -8.46
CA GLY A 11 5.61 35.65 -8.87
C GLY A 11 5.23 34.39 -8.10
N GLY A 12 5.08 34.49 -6.77
CA GLY A 12 4.61 33.39 -5.94
C GLY A 12 3.18 32.97 -6.28
N GLY A 13 2.28 33.93 -6.50
CA GLY A 13 0.91 33.65 -6.93
C GLY A 13 0.86 32.94 -8.29
N LEU A 14 1.69 33.36 -9.24
CA LEU A 14 1.77 32.74 -10.57
C LEU A 14 2.35 31.32 -10.49
N LEU A 15 3.39 31.10 -9.68
CA LEU A 15 3.93 29.77 -9.41
C LEU A 15 2.88 28.83 -8.79
N MET A 16 2.12 29.31 -7.80
CA MET A 16 1.03 28.54 -7.18
C MET A 16 -0.08 28.21 -8.19
N ALA A 17 -0.43 29.15 -9.06
CA ALA A 17 -1.41 28.92 -10.13
C ALA A 17 -0.92 27.86 -11.12
N ILE A 18 0.35 27.92 -11.56
CA ILE A 18 0.94 26.91 -12.43
C ILE A 18 0.92 25.53 -11.76
N PHE A 19 1.34 25.46 -10.50
CA PHE A 19 1.32 24.21 -9.74
C PHE A 19 -0.10 23.64 -9.61
N PHE A 20 -1.09 24.48 -9.31
CA PHE A 20 -2.48 24.07 -9.23
C PHE A 20 -3.00 23.51 -10.56
N VAL A 21 -2.72 24.19 -11.67
CA VAL A 21 -3.08 23.70 -13.02
C VAL A 21 -2.41 22.35 -13.32
N ALA A 22 -1.14 22.18 -12.97
CA ALA A 22 -0.43 20.92 -13.13
C ALA A 22 -1.08 19.78 -12.32
N VAL A 23 -1.51 20.04 -11.08
CA VAL A 23 -2.23 19.07 -10.23
C VAL A 23 -3.57 18.69 -10.86
N VAL A 24 -4.33 19.64 -11.40
CA VAL A 24 -5.62 19.36 -12.05
C VAL A 24 -5.43 18.50 -13.31
N ILE A 25 -4.43 18.81 -14.13
CA ILE A 25 -4.07 17.97 -15.29
C ILE A 25 -3.68 16.58 -14.82
N ALA A 26 -2.91 16.47 -13.74
CA ALA A 26 -2.48 15.18 -13.25
C ALA A 26 -3.64 14.32 -12.72
N ALA A 27 -4.54 14.93 -11.96
CA ALA A 27 -5.72 14.28 -11.39
C ALA A 27 -6.71 13.80 -12.46
N THR A 28 -6.84 14.53 -13.57
CA THR A 28 -7.82 14.22 -14.62
C THR A 28 -7.25 13.42 -15.79
N GLY A 29 -5.95 13.56 -16.08
CA GLY A 29 -5.30 12.99 -17.26
C GLY A 29 -4.57 11.66 -17.06
N PHE A 30 -4.05 11.37 -15.85
CA PHE A 30 -3.23 10.16 -15.61
C PHE A 30 -4.00 9.00 -14.95
N GLY A 31 -5.33 9.03 -14.95
CA GLY A 31 -6.15 7.93 -14.40
C GLY A 31 -5.93 7.66 -12.91
N VAL A 32 -5.46 8.68 -12.15
CA VAL A 32 -5.26 8.58 -10.71
C VAL A 32 -6.62 8.45 -10.03
N THR A 33 -6.98 7.23 -9.65
CA THR A 33 -8.22 6.98 -8.92
C THR A 33 -8.01 7.39 -7.46
N VAL A 34 -8.82 8.34 -6.98
CA VAL A 34 -8.80 8.72 -5.56
C VAL A 34 -9.42 7.59 -4.73
N PRO A 35 -8.76 7.13 -3.65
CA PRO A 35 -9.36 6.20 -2.72
C PRO A 35 -10.68 6.76 -2.16
N THR A 36 -11.69 5.90 -2.07
CA THR A 36 -12.98 6.28 -1.46
C THR A 36 -13.27 5.37 -0.28
N CYS A 37 -13.91 5.94 0.75
CA CYS A 37 -14.40 5.17 1.89
C CYS A 37 -15.87 4.86 1.67
N ILE A 38 -16.21 3.57 1.63
CA ILE A 38 -17.59 3.11 1.54
C ILE A 38 -18.01 2.74 2.96
N VAL A 39 -18.79 3.62 3.59
CA VAL A 39 -19.23 3.47 4.99
C VAL A 39 -20.49 2.62 5.13
N ASP A 40 -21.20 2.35 4.04
CA ASP A 40 -22.50 1.67 4.03
C ASP A 40 -22.42 0.17 3.65
N VAL A 41 -21.21 -0.38 3.59
CA VAL A 41 -20.98 -1.81 3.35
C VAL A 41 -20.48 -2.48 4.62
N LYS A 42 -21.08 -3.62 4.96
CA LYS A 42 -20.66 -4.40 6.11
C LYS A 42 -19.25 -4.96 5.84
N PRO A 43 -18.26 -4.72 6.73
CA PRO A 43 -16.92 -5.27 6.56
C PRO A 43 -16.94 -6.80 6.41
N PHE A 44 -16.24 -7.28 5.40
CA PHE A 44 -16.05 -8.71 5.18
C PHE A 44 -14.97 -9.25 6.13
N LYS A 45 -15.07 -10.54 6.47
CA LYS A 45 -14.20 -11.19 7.47
C LYS A 45 -13.06 -11.99 6.87
N HIS A 46 -13.18 -12.36 5.60
CA HIS A 46 -12.23 -13.20 4.90
C HIS A 46 -11.87 -12.56 3.57
N GLY A 47 -10.62 -12.71 3.18
CA GLY A 47 -10.16 -12.28 1.89
C GLY A 47 -10.67 -13.18 0.77
N GLN A 48 -11.00 -12.61 -0.38
CA GLN A 48 -11.37 -13.37 -1.57
C GLN A 48 -11.09 -12.59 -2.86
N LEU A 49 -10.75 -13.33 -3.92
CA LEU A 49 -10.66 -12.81 -5.28
C LEU A 49 -11.82 -13.34 -6.11
N ILE A 50 -12.66 -12.44 -6.60
CA ILE A 50 -13.83 -12.75 -7.43
C ILE A 50 -13.51 -12.36 -8.87
N LYS A 51 -13.70 -13.30 -9.81
CA LYS A 51 -13.64 -13.02 -11.25
C LYS A 51 -15.02 -12.54 -11.71
N LEU A 52 -15.15 -11.27 -12.10
CA LEU A 52 -16.38 -10.69 -12.65
C LEU A 52 -16.48 -10.93 -14.16
N SER A 53 -15.37 -10.77 -14.88
CA SER A 53 -15.26 -11.07 -16.32
C SER A 53 -13.83 -11.50 -16.69
N ASP A 54 -13.54 -11.72 -17.97
CA ASP A 54 -12.20 -12.18 -18.42
C ASP A 54 -11.05 -11.23 -18.09
N ARG A 55 -11.35 -9.94 -17.90
CA ARG A 55 -10.36 -8.90 -17.55
C ARG A 55 -10.83 -8.00 -16.42
N HIS A 56 -11.77 -8.46 -15.60
CA HIS A 56 -12.29 -7.69 -14.47
C HIS A 56 -12.39 -8.56 -13.24
N TYR A 57 -11.67 -8.16 -12.21
CA TYR A 57 -11.54 -8.86 -10.95
C TYR A 57 -11.87 -7.93 -9.79
N GLU A 58 -12.48 -8.49 -8.76
CA GLU A 58 -12.81 -7.84 -7.51
C GLU A 58 -12.06 -8.53 -6.39
N LEU A 59 -11.24 -7.77 -5.66
CA LEU A 59 -10.45 -8.25 -4.53
C LEU A 59 -11.05 -7.70 -3.24
N HIS A 60 -11.56 -8.59 -2.40
CA HIS A 60 -11.85 -8.30 -1.00
C HIS A 60 -10.60 -8.64 -0.20
N ALA A 61 -9.86 -7.63 0.22
CA ALA A 61 -8.63 -7.77 0.99
C ALA A 61 -8.87 -7.41 2.47
N VAL A 62 -8.41 -8.28 3.38
CA VAL A 62 -8.42 -8.01 4.83
C VAL A 62 -6.98 -7.83 5.29
N ALA A 63 -6.67 -6.67 5.86
CA ALA A 63 -5.39 -6.41 6.50
C ALA A 63 -5.51 -6.64 8.01
N LYS A 64 -4.71 -7.56 8.55
CA LYS A 64 -4.66 -7.92 9.97
C LYS A 64 -3.22 -8.02 10.44
N MET A 65 -2.95 -7.92 11.73
CA MET A 65 -1.61 -8.13 12.27
C MET A 65 -1.14 -9.57 11.99
N TRP A 66 -0.09 -9.83 11.21
CA TRP A 66 0.69 -8.96 10.33
C TRP A 66 0.74 -9.57 8.92
N SER A 67 -0.44 -9.79 8.34
CA SER A 67 -0.61 -10.41 7.04
C SER A 67 -1.80 -9.80 6.29
N PHE A 68 -1.73 -9.90 4.97
CA PHE A 68 -2.86 -9.65 4.09
C PHE A 68 -3.59 -10.97 3.84
N ASP A 69 -4.91 -10.89 3.75
CA ASP A 69 -5.77 -12.01 3.39
C ASP A 69 -6.60 -11.60 2.16
N PRO A 70 -6.42 -12.24 0.99
CA PRO A 70 -5.39 -13.24 0.71
C PRO A 70 -3.96 -12.64 0.71
N PRO A 71 -2.91 -13.43 1.04
CA PRO A 71 -1.52 -12.95 1.05
C PRO A 71 -0.96 -12.78 -0.37
N GLU A 72 -1.55 -13.49 -1.33
CA GLU A 72 -1.18 -13.44 -2.73
C GLU A 72 -2.43 -13.58 -3.58
N VAL A 73 -2.53 -12.79 -4.65
CA VAL A 73 -3.55 -12.94 -5.69
C VAL A 73 -2.90 -12.97 -7.04
N THR A 74 -3.52 -13.69 -7.97
CA THR A 74 -3.02 -13.79 -9.34
C THR A 74 -4.09 -13.42 -10.35
N ILE A 75 -3.75 -12.53 -11.28
CA ILE A 75 -4.63 -12.05 -12.35
C ILE A 75 -3.88 -11.97 -13.69
N PRO A 76 -4.56 -12.07 -14.84
CA PRO A 76 -3.92 -11.90 -16.13
C PRO A 76 -3.57 -10.43 -16.42
N PRO A 77 -2.54 -10.16 -17.24
CA PRO A 77 -2.22 -8.80 -17.70
C PRO A 77 -3.37 -8.20 -18.50
N GLY A 78 -3.48 -6.86 -18.51
CA GLY A 78 -4.61 -6.17 -19.11
C GLY A 78 -5.90 -6.21 -18.28
N SER A 79 -5.83 -6.68 -17.03
CA SER A 79 -7.00 -6.78 -16.15
C SER A 79 -7.21 -5.52 -15.31
N ARG A 80 -8.49 -5.17 -15.13
CA ARG A 80 -8.95 -4.26 -14.09
C ARG A 80 -9.14 -5.01 -12.77
N LEU A 81 -8.59 -4.48 -11.70
CA LEU A 81 -8.68 -4.96 -10.33
C LEU A 81 -9.36 -3.89 -9.47
N ASP A 82 -10.59 -4.17 -9.05
CA ASP A 82 -11.31 -3.39 -8.04
C ASP A 82 -10.96 -3.93 -6.65
N ILE A 83 -10.37 -3.09 -5.80
CA ILE A 83 -9.85 -3.47 -4.48
C ILE A 83 -10.78 -2.88 -3.43
N PHE A 84 -11.37 -3.77 -2.63
CA PHE A 84 -12.09 -3.46 -1.40
C PHE A 84 -11.22 -3.90 -0.23
N LEU A 85 -10.98 -3.02 0.72
CA LEU A 85 -10.02 -3.23 1.80
C LEU A 85 -10.64 -2.91 3.15
N THR A 86 -10.45 -3.79 4.13
CA THR A 86 -10.87 -3.56 5.52
C THR A 86 -9.83 -4.10 6.50
N SER A 87 -9.94 -3.71 7.77
CA SER A 87 -9.22 -4.33 8.87
C SER A 87 -10.16 -4.78 9.99
N PRO A 88 -9.88 -5.91 10.67
CA PRO A 88 -10.59 -6.33 11.87
C PRO A 88 -9.91 -5.88 13.18
N ASP A 89 -8.70 -5.30 13.13
CA ASP A 89 -7.89 -4.99 14.32
C ASP A 89 -7.47 -3.51 14.42
N VAL A 90 -6.43 -3.09 13.72
CA VAL A 90 -5.87 -1.73 13.75
C VAL A 90 -5.79 -1.13 12.35
N ALA A 91 -5.38 0.13 12.24
CA ALA A 91 -5.08 0.70 10.94
C ALA A 91 -3.88 -0.02 10.30
N HIS A 92 -4.00 -0.33 9.00
CA HIS A 92 -2.89 -0.83 8.18
C HIS A 92 -2.77 -0.04 6.89
N GLY A 93 -1.55 0.09 6.40
CA GLY A 93 -1.29 0.59 5.06
C GLY A 93 -1.45 -0.53 4.05
N PHE A 94 -1.88 -0.18 2.85
CA PHE A 94 -1.98 -1.10 1.73
C PHE A 94 -1.43 -0.39 0.49
N ASN A 95 -0.16 -0.63 0.19
CA ASN A 95 0.51 -0.04 -0.96
C ASN A 95 0.98 -1.13 -1.91
N ILE A 96 0.64 -1.00 -3.19
CA ILE A 96 1.14 -1.89 -4.25
C ILE A 96 2.26 -1.17 -4.98
N GLU A 97 3.48 -1.69 -4.89
CA GLU A 97 4.66 -1.11 -5.55
C GLU A 97 4.44 -0.93 -7.05
N LYS A 98 5.03 0.14 -7.60
CA LYS A 98 4.96 0.49 -9.03
C LYS A 98 3.55 0.84 -9.52
N THR A 99 2.63 1.12 -8.61
CA THR A 99 1.27 1.56 -8.93
C THR A 99 0.92 2.82 -8.12
N ASN A 100 -0.20 3.45 -8.45
CA ASN A 100 -0.75 4.55 -7.66
C ASN A 100 -1.67 4.06 -6.52
N ILE A 101 -1.76 2.75 -6.26
CA ILE A 101 -2.58 2.23 -5.19
C ILE A 101 -1.89 2.46 -3.85
N ASN A 102 -2.51 3.34 -3.07
CA ASN A 102 -2.11 3.67 -1.72
C ASN A 102 -3.38 3.84 -0.86
N LEU A 103 -3.74 2.80 -0.10
CA LEU A 103 -4.96 2.75 0.71
C LEU A 103 -4.64 2.57 2.19
N MET A 104 -5.60 2.98 3.01
CA MET A 104 -5.63 2.69 4.44
C MET A 104 -6.73 1.67 4.71
N ALA A 105 -6.41 0.58 5.39
CA ALA A 105 -7.38 -0.32 5.98
C ALA A 105 -7.75 0.23 7.35
N ILE A 106 -9.00 0.68 7.53
CA ILE A 106 -9.46 1.28 8.78
C ILE A 106 -10.48 0.33 9.42
N PRO A 107 -10.34 -0.02 10.71
CA PRO A 107 -11.31 -0.87 11.39
C PRO A 107 -12.74 -0.32 11.29
N GLY A 108 -13.67 -1.18 10.87
CA GLY A 108 -15.09 -0.84 10.73
C GLY A 108 -15.47 -0.12 9.43
N GLN A 109 -14.53 0.10 8.50
CA GLN A 109 -14.78 0.73 7.21
C GLN A 109 -14.22 -0.12 6.07
N VAL A 110 -14.84 -0.03 4.89
CA VAL A 110 -14.29 -0.59 3.66
C VAL A 110 -13.78 0.55 2.79
N THR A 111 -12.49 0.53 2.49
CA THR A 111 -11.88 1.45 1.51
C THR A 111 -11.86 0.81 0.13
N TYR A 112 -11.99 1.63 -0.89
CA TYR A 112 -12.09 1.21 -2.28
C TYR A 112 -11.10 1.97 -3.17
N ALA A 113 -10.44 1.24 -4.05
CA ALA A 113 -9.78 1.81 -5.23
C ALA A 113 -9.76 0.83 -6.40
N SER A 114 -9.60 1.35 -7.60
CA SER A 114 -9.46 0.56 -8.83
C SER A 114 -8.06 0.73 -9.41
N LEU A 115 -7.50 -0.37 -9.88
CA LEU A 115 -6.25 -0.41 -10.64
C LEU A 115 -6.51 -1.10 -11.97
N THR A 116 -5.95 -0.60 -13.06
CA THR A 116 -5.94 -1.30 -14.35
C THR A 116 -4.49 -1.54 -14.73
N PHE A 117 -4.13 -2.80 -14.95
CA PHE A 117 -2.82 -3.17 -15.46
C PHE A 117 -2.82 -3.09 -16.99
N ASP A 118 -1.75 -2.56 -17.57
CA ASP A 118 -1.58 -2.60 -19.01
C ASP A 118 -1.27 -4.03 -19.50
N GLN A 119 -1.47 -4.29 -20.80
CA GLN A 119 -1.23 -5.63 -21.37
C GLN A 119 0.25 -6.04 -21.35
N ASN A 120 1.16 -5.06 -21.31
CA ASN A 120 2.60 -5.24 -21.24
C ASN A 120 3.13 -5.27 -19.79
N GLU A 121 2.27 -5.03 -18.80
CA GLU A 121 2.63 -5.07 -17.38
C GLU A 121 2.40 -6.47 -16.82
N TRP A 122 3.49 -7.20 -16.60
CA TRP A 122 3.48 -8.52 -16.00
C TRP A 122 4.63 -8.66 -14.99
N GLY A 123 4.45 -9.56 -14.04
CA GLY A 123 5.39 -9.81 -12.95
C GLY A 123 4.73 -9.83 -11.59
N ASN A 124 5.56 -9.79 -10.55
CA ASN A 124 5.12 -9.77 -9.16
C ASN A 124 5.18 -8.35 -8.63
N PHE A 125 4.03 -7.81 -8.24
CA PHE A 125 3.90 -6.50 -7.61
C PHE A 125 3.82 -6.71 -6.11
N ARG A 126 4.78 -6.14 -5.38
CA ARG A 126 4.86 -6.29 -3.93
C ARG A 126 3.77 -5.43 -3.28
N LEU A 127 2.98 -6.05 -2.43
CA LEU A 127 2.07 -5.39 -1.51
C LEU A 127 2.76 -5.27 -0.15
N PHE A 128 2.77 -4.08 0.45
CA PHE A 128 3.37 -3.89 1.77
C PHE A 128 2.56 -2.93 2.63
N CYS A 129 2.68 -3.12 3.95
CA CYS A 129 2.11 -2.22 4.93
C CYS A 129 3.03 -1.02 5.14
N HIS A 130 2.52 0.20 4.92
CA HIS A 130 3.26 1.45 5.12
C HIS A 130 2.80 2.25 6.35
N GLU A 131 1.78 1.76 7.07
CA GLU A 131 1.30 2.36 8.32
C GLU A 131 1.71 1.47 9.50
N TYR A 132 2.29 2.06 10.55
CA TYR A 132 2.77 1.30 11.69
C TYR A 132 1.62 0.55 12.39
N CYS A 133 1.67 -0.79 12.33
CA CYS A 133 0.64 -1.67 12.87
C CYS A 133 1.19 -2.67 13.92
N GLY A 134 2.30 -2.33 14.58
CA GLY A 134 2.89 -3.12 15.66
C GLY A 134 4.24 -3.77 15.33
N MET A 135 4.67 -4.70 16.17
CA MET A 135 6.06 -5.19 16.22
C MET A 135 6.54 -5.83 14.91
N ASN A 136 5.69 -6.58 14.22
CA ASN A 136 6.05 -7.24 12.96
C ASN A 136 5.64 -6.43 11.71
N HIS A 137 5.37 -5.12 11.87
CA HIS A 137 4.98 -4.21 10.78
C HIS A 137 5.91 -4.28 9.57
N HIS A 138 7.23 -4.27 9.81
CA HIS A 138 8.26 -4.29 8.77
C HIS A 138 8.24 -5.55 7.89
N ALA A 139 7.70 -6.67 8.39
CA ALA A 139 7.61 -7.93 7.67
C ALA A 139 6.23 -8.17 7.02
N MET A 140 5.29 -7.24 7.20
CA MET A 140 3.93 -7.35 6.67
C MET A 140 3.91 -7.04 5.17
N GLN A 141 3.89 -8.11 4.38
CA GLN A 141 3.91 -8.05 2.91
C GLN A 141 3.01 -9.11 2.28
N GLY A 142 2.66 -8.89 1.02
CA GLY A 142 1.90 -9.79 0.15
C GLY A 142 2.24 -9.54 -1.31
N TRP A 143 1.49 -10.15 -2.22
CA TRP A 143 1.79 -10.10 -3.66
C TRP A 143 0.55 -10.00 -4.54
N ILE A 144 0.62 -9.12 -5.55
CA ILE A 144 -0.26 -9.16 -6.72
C ILE A 144 0.57 -9.71 -7.88
N LYS A 145 0.25 -10.92 -8.32
CA LYS A 145 0.93 -11.59 -9.43
C LYS A 145 0.16 -11.34 -10.72
N VAL A 146 0.80 -10.71 -11.69
CA VAL A 146 0.21 -10.43 -12.99
C VAL A 146 0.90 -11.30 -14.04
N TRP A 147 0.25 -12.39 -14.42
CA TRP A 147 0.82 -13.38 -15.34
C TRP A 147 -0.24 -13.91 -16.30
N PRO A 148 0.12 -14.20 -17.57
CA PRO A 148 -0.80 -14.85 -18.49
C PRO A 148 -1.36 -16.15 -17.91
N ALA A 149 -2.66 -16.41 -18.07
CA ALA A 149 -3.30 -17.61 -17.54
C ALA A 149 -2.63 -18.91 -17.99
N ALA A 150 -2.04 -18.93 -19.19
CA ALA A 150 -1.27 -20.06 -19.71
C ALA A 150 0.05 -20.33 -18.95
N ALA A 151 0.60 -19.34 -18.25
CA ALA A 151 1.83 -19.46 -17.46
C ALA A 151 1.58 -19.95 -16.01
N LEU A 152 0.31 -19.98 -15.58
CA LEU A 152 -0.11 -20.38 -14.25
C LEU A 152 -0.68 -21.79 -14.33
N GLY A 153 0.22 -22.79 -14.36
CA GLY A 153 -0.18 -24.18 -14.18
C GLY A 153 -1.15 -24.33 -12.99
N THR A 154 -2.07 -25.28 -13.09
CA THR A 154 -3.11 -25.55 -12.09
C THR A 154 -2.54 -25.75 -10.67
N THR A 155 -2.42 -24.69 -9.88
CA THR A 155 -2.06 -24.79 -8.46
C THR A 155 -3.11 -24.09 -7.61
N ASN A 156 -4.23 -24.81 -7.41
CA ASN A 156 -4.91 -24.80 -6.12
C ASN A 156 -3.98 -25.47 -5.10
N GLN A 157 -2.96 -24.76 -4.64
CA GLN A 157 -2.19 -25.12 -3.46
C GLN A 157 -2.13 -23.90 -2.54
N PRO A 158 -2.51 -24.04 -1.26
CA PRO A 158 -2.28 -22.98 -0.30
C PRO A 158 -0.76 -22.79 -0.20
N ILE A 159 -0.28 -21.61 -0.55
CA ILE A 159 1.14 -21.30 -0.38
C ILE A 159 1.37 -21.13 1.13
N GLN A 160 2.00 -22.14 1.76
CA GLN A 160 2.67 -21.96 3.03
C GLN A 160 3.65 -20.79 2.90
N GLN A 161 3.34 -19.70 3.57
CA GLN A 161 4.32 -18.69 3.93
C GLN A 161 5.50 -19.42 4.57
N PRO A 162 6.76 -19.22 4.13
CA PRO A 162 7.89 -19.61 4.95
C PRO A 162 7.68 -18.95 6.30
N ALA A 163 7.68 -19.77 7.36
CA ALA A 163 7.59 -19.29 8.73
C ALA A 163 8.51 -18.08 8.87
N ALA A 164 7.98 -17.01 9.49
CA ALA A 164 8.72 -15.81 9.83
C ALA A 164 10.15 -16.20 10.20
N ALA A 165 11.12 -15.77 9.40
CA ALA A 165 12.52 -15.87 9.79
C ALA A 165 12.59 -15.25 11.19
N ALA A 166 12.87 -16.09 12.18
CA ALA A 166 12.99 -15.66 13.56
C ALA A 166 13.91 -14.44 13.58
N ALA A 167 13.36 -13.30 14.02
CA ALA A 167 14.18 -12.12 14.26
C ALA A 167 15.37 -12.56 15.12
N PRO A 168 16.62 -12.21 14.74
CA PRO A 168 17.75 -12.48 15.61
C PRO A 168 17.49 -11.81 16.96
N ALA A 169 17.67 -12.58 18.02
CA ALA A 169 17.50 -12.13 19.40
C ALA A 169 18.21 -10.78 19.59
N ALA A 170 17.47 -9.80 20.09
CA ALA A 170 18.05 -8.53 20.52
C ALA A 170 19.20 -8.83 21.51
N GLN A 171 20.40 -8.35 21.18
CA GLN A 171 21.53 -8.38 22.09
C GLN A 171 21.19 -7.52 23.32
N PRO A 172 21.48 -8.00 24.55
CA PRO A 172 21.22 -7.20 25.75
C PRO A 172 22.08 -5.93 25.73
N ALA A 173 21.45 -4.80 26.03
CA ALA A 173 22.12 -3.53 26.19
C ALA A 173 23.17 -3.64 27.31
N ASP A 174 24.44 -3.51 26.95
CA ASP A 174 25.55 -3.40 27.90
C ASP A 174 25.39 -2.12 28.72
N THR A 175 24.89 -2.28 29.94
CA THR A 175 25.09 -1.35 31.03
C THR A 175 26.54 -1.47 31.51
N ALA A 176 27.40 -0.50 31.15
CA ALA A 176 28.41 0.11 32.04
C ALA A 176 29.58 0.75 31.26
N SER A 177 29.70 2.08 31.36
CA SER A 177 31.01 2.72 31.46
C SER A 177 30.88 4.01 32.27
N LYS A 178 30.86 3.86 33.60
CA LYS A 178 31.16 4.93 34.55
C LYS A 178 32.67 5.14 34.56
N GLN A 179 33.16 6.18 33.88
CA GLN A 179 34.54 6.65 34.01
C GLN A 179 34.71 7.42 35.33
N PRO A 180 35.67 7.08 36.20
CA PRO A 180 36.07 7.94 37.30
C PRO A 180 37.19 8.88 36.84
N ASN A 181 36.91 10.18 36.71
CA ASN A 181 37.95 11.21 36.62
C ASN A 181 38.50 11.49 38.02
N GLY A 182 39.69 10.98 38.30
CA GLY A 182 40.57 11.49 39.35
C GLY A 182 41.65 12.38 38.74
N GLY A 183 41.89 13.55 39.34
CA GLY A 183 42.98 14.44 38.94
C GLY A 183 42.90 15.84 39.55
N THR A 184 43.47 15.97 40.76
CA THR A 184 44.27 17.11 41.28
C THR A 184 44.09 18.51 40.67
N HIS A 185 43.52 19.44 41.46
CA HIS A 185 44.18 20.62 42.06
C HIS A 185 43.15 21.46 42.82
#